data_AF-A0A0J6F6W0-F1
#
_entry.id   AF-A0A0J6F6W0-F1
#
_cell.length_a   1.000
_cell.length_b   1.000
_cell.length_c   1.000
_cell.angle_alpha   90.00
_cell.angle_beta   90.00
_cell.angle_gamma   90.00
#
_symmetry.space_group_name_H-M   'P 1'
#
loop_
_entity.id
_entity.type
_entity.pdbx_description
1 polymer ?
#
loop_
_entity_poly.entity_id
_entity_poly.type
_entity_poly.pdbx_seq_one_letter_code
_entity_poly.pdbx_strand_id
1 'polypeptide(L)'
;MAINQMNGLTPVSFDVGECAEVIDAFKPDTAYFAVALPAGAGPNRAPGDVKPSWKWSTALATHPLLGIRNEYRQALSQVICYMRQHNSRHGFLLTNRELVVFRRVDDGGNLELVPPIPFTFGGTAEQPQMTVLLALWYLGMLAAQDGHGGWHM
;
A
#
# COMPACT_ATOMS: atom_id res chain seq x y z
N MET A 1 32.83 14.27 -10.41
CA MET A 1 32.27 14.07 -9.06
C MET A 1 30.89 13.48 -9.24
N ALA A 2 30.65 12.24 -8.79
CA ALA A 2 29.32 11.64 -8.84
C ALA A 2 28.46 12.31 -7.76
N ILE A 3 27.38 12.96 -8.17
CA ILE A 3 26.39 13.54 -7.27
C ILE A 3 25.72 12.35 -6.56
N ASN A 4 25.69 12.36 -5.23
CA ASN A 4 25.22 11.25 -4.40
C ASN A 4 23.73 10.98 -4.71
N GLN A 5 23.45 9.95 -5.54
CA GLN A 5 22.12 9.63 -6.08
C GLN A 5 21.09 9.17 -5.02
N MET A 6 21.47 9.12 -3.74
CA MET A 6 20.62 8.67 -2.62
C MET A 6 20.13 9.79 -1.70
N ASN A 7 20.41 11.07 -2.00
CA ASN A 7 19.86 12.16 -1.17
C ASN A 7 18.32 12.15 -1.24
N GLY A 8 17.66 11.91 -0.10
CA GLY A 8 16.20 11.85 0.01
C GLY A 8 15.58 10.49 -0.29
N LEU A 9 16.38 9.41 -0.34
CA LEU A 9 15.89 8.04 -0.44
C LEU A 9 16.40 7.20 0.74
N THR A 10 15.50 6.48 1.38
CA THR A 10 15.82 5.43 2.34
C THR A 10 15.69 4.06 1.67
N PRO A 11 16.71 3.19 1.75
CA PRO A 11 16.59 1.80 1.29
C PRO A 11 15.48 1.05 2.04
N VAL A 12 14.53 0.48 1.31
CA VAL A 12 13.41 -0.27 1.86
C VAL A 12 13.41 -1.72 1.39
N SER A 13 12.84 -2.60 2.22
CA SER A 13 12.45 -3.97 1.85
C SER A 13 10.93 -4.11 1.96
N PHE A 14 10.40 -5.18 1.36
CA PHE A 14 8.98 -5.54 1.39
C PHE A 14 8.81 -6.95 1.96
N ASP A 15 8.04 -7.08 3.04
CA ASP A 15 7.78 -8.37 3.70
C ASP A 15 6.50 -8.29 4.57
N VAL A 16 6.34 -9.22 5.52
CA VAL A 16 5.26 -9.26 6.51
C VAL A 16 5.19 -7.97 7.34
N GLY A 17 3.98 -7.65 7.81
CA GLY A 17 3.70 -6.41 8.53
C GLY A 17 4.55 -6.20 9.78
N GLU A 18 4.90 -7.25 10.52
CA GLU A 18 5.73 -7.16 11.72
C GLU A 18 7.19 -6.76 11.48
N CYS A 19 7.62 -6.67 10.23
CA CYS A 19 8.92 -6.06 9.91
C CYS A 19 8.91 -4.54 10.15
N ALA A 20 7.73 -3.92 10.24
CA ALA A 20 7.54 -2.56 10.75
C ALA A 20 7.06 -2.57 12.21
N GLU A 21 7.16 -1.41 12.87
CA GLU A 21 6.64 -1.17 14.21
C GLU A 21 5.16 -1.56 14.33
N VAL A 22 4.78 -2.15 15.46
CA VAL A 22 3.38 -2.51 15.74
C VAL A 22 2.81 -1.48 16.72
N ILE A 23 1.85 -0.68 16.24
CA ILE A 23 1.23 0.40 17.02
C ILE A 23 -0.17 -0.04 17.46
N ASP A 24 -0.46 0.05 18.76
CA ASP A 24 -1.75 -0.33 19.37
C ASP A 24 -2.20 -1.77 19.05
N ALA A 25 -1.25 -2.70 18.91
CA ALA A 25 -1.47 -4.10 18.52
C ALA A 25 -2.13 -4.31 17.14
N PHE A 26 -2.20 -3.26 16.32
CA PHE A 26 -2.66 -3.34 14.94
C PHE A 26 -1.52 -3.78 14.03
N LYS A 27 -1.75 -4.85 13.26
CA LYS A 27 -0.76 -5.47 12.38
C LYS A 27 -1.27 -5.54 10.95
N PRO A 28 -0.70 -4.77 10.01
CA PRO A 28 -0.97 -4.98 8.59
C PRO A 28 -0.44 -6.35 8.15
N ASP A 29 -0.96 -6.89 7.04
CA ASP A 29 -0.42 -8.16 6.51
C ASP A 29 0.98 -7.97 5.89
N THR A 30 1.29 -6.76 5.40
CA THR A 30 2.54 -6.45 4.69
C THR A 30 3.13 -5.10 5.09
N ALA A 31 4.45 -4.95 4.93
CA ALA A 31 5.18 -3.71 5.20
C ALA A 31 6.24 -3.39 4.16
N TYR A 32 6.35 -2.10 3.84
CA TYR A 32 7.59 -1.51 3.32
C TYR A 32 8.34 -0.86 4.47
N PHE A 33 9.53 -1.35 4.78
CA PHE A 33 10.28 -0.95 5.97
C PHE A 33 11.75 -0.66 5.64
N ALA A 34 12.37 0.23 6.40
CA ALA A 34 13.76 0.63 6.19
C ALA A 34 14.73 -0.49 6.56
N VAL A 35 15.62 -0.86 5.65
CA VAL A 35 16.60 -1.96 5.85
C VAL A 35 17.65 -1.62 6.91
N ALA A 36 17.91 -0.32 7.13
CA ALA A 36 18.90 0.15 8.09
C ALA A 36 18.43 0.04 9.56
N LEU A 37 17.14 -0.24 9.79
CA LEU A 37 16.56 -0.36 11.13
C LEU A 37 16.38 -1.84 11.50
N PRO A 38 16.45 -2.19 12.79
CA PRO A 38 16.01 -3.50 13.25
C PRO A 38 14.57 -3.78 12.83
N ALA A 39 14.26 -5.04 12.51
CA ALA A 39 12.89 -5.46 12.21
C ALA A 39 11.96 -5.08 13.38
N GLY A 40 10.81 -4.49 13.06
CA GLY A 40 9.83 -4.06 14.06
C GLY A 40 10.12 -2.70 14.72
N ALA A 41 11.18 -1.98 14.33
CA ALA A 41 11.53 -0.69 14.93
C ALA A 41 11.16 0.53 14.06
N GLY A 42 10.99 0.36 12.75
CA GLY A 42 10.72 1.45 11.80
C GLY A 42 9.25 1.54 11.39
N PRO A 43 8.78 2.70 10.90
CA PRO A 43 7.41 2.84 10.42
C PRO A 43 7.17 2.01 9.16
N ASN A 44 5.91 1.59 8.94
CA ASN A 44 5.49 1.00 7.68
C ASN A 44 5.23 2.12 6.66
N ARG A 45 6.09 2.22 5.65
CA ARG A 45 6.06 3.31 4.67
C ARG A 45 4.95 3.18 3.63
N ALA A 46 4.40 1.98 3.44
CA ALA A 46 3.21 1.76 2.59
C ALA A 46 2.48 0.47 3.03
N PRO A 47 1.67 0.52 4.11
CA PRO A 47 1.00 -0.66 4.63
C PRO A 47 0.02 -1.24 3.62
N GLY A 48 -0.10 -2.57 3.62
CA GLY A 48 -1.07 -3.26 2.79
C GLY A 48 -1.63 -4.50 3.45
N ASP A 49 -2.85 -4.84 3.05
CA ASP A 49 -3.58 -6.02 3.50
C ASP A 49 -3.83 -6.99 2.35
N VAL A 50 -3.78 -8.28 2.66
CA VAL A 50 -4.00 -9.37 1.72
C VAL A 50 -5.31 -10.07 2.06
N LYS A 51 -6.24 -10.11 1.12
CA LYS A 51 -7.55 -10.75 1.31
C LYS A 51 -7.87 -11.71 0.16
N PRO A 52 -8.53 -12.85 0.41
CA PRO A 52 -9.14 -13.62 -0.66
C PRO A 52 -10.18 -12.78 -1.42
N SER A 53 -10.28 -12.93 -2.73
CA SER A 53 -11.16 -12.11 -3.58
C SER A 53 -12.66 -12.23 -3.27
N TRP A 54 -13.05 -13.30 -2.55
CA TRP A 54 -14.42 -13.50 -2.09
C TRP A 54 -14.72 -12.76 -0.77
N LYS A 55 -13.69 -12.36 -0.02
CA LYS A 55 -13.83 -11.46 1.14
C LYS A 55 -13.76 -10.00 0.73
N TRP A 56 -12.93 -9.68 -0.27
CA TRP A 56 -12.79 -8.31 -0.75
C TRP A 56 -12.48 -8.28 -2.24
N SER A 57 -13.18 -7.43 -3.00
CA SER A 57 -12.82 -7.03 -4.36
C SER A 57 -13.49 -5.72 -4.72
N THR A 58 -12.99 -5.01 -5.73
CA THR A 58 -13.56 -3.77 -6.24
C THR A 58 -15.00 -3.93 -6.71
N ALA A 59 -15.37 -5.12 -7.21
CA ALA A 59 -16.74 -5.45 -7.60
C ALA A 59 -17.73 -5.36 -6.42
N LEU A 60 -17.27 -5.49 -5.17
CA LEU A 60 -18.13 -5.38 -3.98
C LEU A 60 -18.51 -3.93 -3.66
N ALA A 61 -17.83 -2.93 -4.22
CA ALA A 61 -18.06 -1.52 -3.94
C ALA A 61 -19.50 -1.06 -4.27
N THR A 62 -20.08 -1.66 -5.31
CA THR A 62 -21.43 -1.35 -5.81
C THR A 62 -22.43 -2.48 -5.57
N HIS A 63 -22.12 -3.43 -4.67
CA HIS A 63 -22.99 -4.57 -4.41
C HIS A 63 -24.38 -4.12 -3.89
N PRO A 64 -25.50 -4.74 -4.30
CA PRO A 64 -26.84 -4.31 -3.88
C PRO A 64 -27.03 -4.37 -2.35
N LEU A 65 -26.49 -5.40 -1.70
CA LEU A 65 -26.54 -5.55 -0.25
C LEU A 65 -25.63 -4.54 0.45
N LEU A 66 -26.20 -3.75 1.36
CA LEU A 66 -25.47 -2.75 2.17
C LEU A 66 -24.36 -3.37 3.03
N GLY A 67 -24.60 -4.55 3.61
CA GLY A 67 -23.60 -5.25 4.44
C GLY A 67 -22.30 -5.52 3.68
N ILE A 68 -22.40 -6.01 2.45
CA ILE A 68 -21.23 -6.28 1.60
C ILE A 68 -20.50 -4.98 1.21
N ARG A 69 -21.24 -3.89 0.95
CA ARG A 69 -20.61 -2.58 0.72
C ARG A 69 -19.91 -2.05 1.98
N ASN A 70 -20.42 -2.36 3.16
CA ASN A 70 -19.78 -2.00 4.42
C ASN A 70 -18.50 -2.82 4.64
N GLU A 71 -18.50 -4.12 4.37
CA GLU A 71 -17.30 -4.96 4.40
C GLU A 71 -16.22 -4.47 3.43
N TYR A 72 -16.62 -4.06 2.22
CA TYR A 72 -15.71 -3.42 1.26
C TYR A 72 -15.02 -2.18 1.85
N ARG A 73 -15.80 -1.28 2.46
CA ARG A 73 -15.29 -0.05 3.10
C ARG A 73 -14.49 -0.34 4.36
N GLN A 74 -14.83 -1.39 5.09
CA GLN A 74 -14.16 -1.77 6.33
C GLN A 74 -12.69 -2.13 6.05
N ALA A 75 -12.42 -2.93 5.02
CA ALA A 75 -11.04 -3.26 4.65
C ALA A 75 -10.22 -2.01 4.26
N LEU A 76 -10.82 -1.08 3.51
CA LEU A 76 -10.16 0.21 3.21
C LEU A 76 -9.88 1.00 4.49
N SER A 77 -10.87 1.10 5.38
CA SER A 77 -10.73 1.83 6.65
C SER A 77 -9.65 1.25 7.56
N GLN A 78 -9.45 -0.07 7.49
CA GLN A 78 -8.41 -0.77 8.24
C GLN A 78 -7.02 -0.36 7.75
N VAL A 79 -6.78 -0.35 6.44
CA VAL A 79 -5.50 0.10 5.89
C VAL A 79 -5.29 1.60 6.14
N ILE A 80 -6.33 2.44 6.04
CA ILE A 80 -6.25 3.87 6.41
C ILE A 80 -5.78 4.05 7.86
N CYS A 81 -6.27 3.20 8.79
CA CYS A 81 -5.84 3.24 10.18
C CYS A 81 -4.32 3.03 10.28
N TYR A 82 -3.78 2.01 9.61
CA TYR A 82 -2.35 1.74 9.56
C TYR A 82 -1.57 2.89 8.94
N MET A 83 -2.08 3.44 7.84
CA MET A 83 -1.46 4.58 7.17
C MET A 83 -1.38 5.80 8.09
N ARG A 84 -2.41 6.05 8.92
CA ARG A 84 -2.40 7.11 9.93
C ARG A 84 -1.36 6.85 11.02
N GLN A 85 -1.32 5.64 11.56
CA GLN A 85 -0.37 5.24 12.61
C GLN A 85 1.08 5.41 12.15
N HIS A 86 1.38 4.99 10.92
CA HIS A 86 2.73 5.08 10.35
C HIS A 86 2.99 6.34 9.54
N ASN A 87 2.05 7.29 9.54
CA ASN A 87 2.15 8.51 8.76
C ASN A 87 2.52 8.29 7.28
N SER A 88 1.99 7.21 6.68
CA SER A 88 2.22 6.89 5.28
C SER A 88 1.20 7.58 4.37
N ARG A 89 1.64 7.89 3.15
CA ARG A 89 0.80 8.52 2.12
C ARG A 89 0.08 7.49 1.25
N HIS A 90 0.72 6.34 1.02
CA HIS A 90 0.20 5.27 0.17
C HIS A 90 -0.07 4.00 0.97
N GLY A 91 -1.00 3.20 0.46
CA GLY A 91 -1.33 1.88 0.97
C GLY A 91 -2.03 1.08 -0.12
N PHE A 92 -2.29 -0.19 0.14
CA PHE A 92 -2.91 -1.05 -0.87
C PHE A 92 -3.71 -2.21 -0.27
N LEU A 93 -4.59 -2.77 -1.11
CA LEU A 93 -5.23 -4.05 -0.88
C LEU A 93 -4.85 -4.99 -2.02
N LEU A 94 -4.40 -6.19 -1.67
CA LEU A 94 -4.03 -7.24 -2.61
C LEU A 94 -4.97 -8.44 -2.42
N THR A 95 -5.43 -8.99 -3.53
CA THR A 95 -6.22 -10.22 -3.55
C THR A 95 -5.68 -11.19 -4.57
N ASN A 96 -6.13 -12.43 -4.58
CA ASN A 96 -5.77 -13.39 -5.64
C ASN A 96 -6.32 -13.01 -7.05
N ARG A 97 -6.97 -11.86 -7.23
CA ARG A 97 -7.49 -11.37 -8.52
C ARG A 97 -6.92 -10.02 -8.93
N GLU A 98 -6.72 -9.12 -7.99
CA GLU A 98 -6.38 -7.72 -8.26
C GLU A 98 -5.54 -7.09 -7.15
N LEU A 99 -4.79 -6.06 -7.53
CA LEU A 99 -4.16 -5.08 -6.65
C LEU A 99 -4.90 -3.75 -6.78
N VAL A 100 -5.22 -3.12 -5.64
CA VAL A 100 -5.74 -1.76 -5.58
C VAL A 100 -4.84 -0.93 -4.69
N VAL A 101 -4.12 0.01 -5.31
CA VAL A 101 -3.32 1.01 -4.60
C VAL A 101 -4.17 2.24 -4.34
N PHE A 102 -3.95 2.90 -3.22
CA PHE A 102 -4.63 4.14 -2.91
C PHE A 102 -3.72 5.12 -2.18
N ARG A 103 -4.07 6.39 -2.34
CA ARG A 103 -3.40 7.52 -1.72
C ARG A 103 -4.31 8.18 -0.71
N ARG A 104 -3.82 8.36 0.52
CA ARG A 104 -4.49 9.17 1.54
C ARG A 104 -4.44 10.63 1.11
N VAL A 105 -5.59 11.28 1.03
CA VAL A 105 -5.68 12.71 0.64
C VAL A 105 -5.44 13.59 1.85
N ASP A 106 -6.10 13.25 2.95
CA ASP A 106 -6.13 13.97 4.22
C ASP A 106 -6.33 13.03 5.43
N ASP A 107 -6.36 13.59 6.63
CA ASP A 107 -6.65 12.86 7.86
C ASP A 107 -8.15 12.63 8.10
N GLY A 108 -9.04 13.17 7.28
CA GLY A 108 -10.48 12.92 7.31
C GLY A 108 -10.87 11.52 6.82
N GLY A 109 -9.94 10.82 6.16
CA GLY A 109 -10.16 9.45 5.65
C GLY A 109 -10.54 9.43 4.18
N ASN A 110 -10.38 10.55 3.47
CA ASN A 110 -10.57 10.61 2.03
C ASN A 110 -9.42 9.88 1.32
N LEU A 111 -9.78 9.00 0.39
CA LEU A 111 -8.84 8.23 -0.42
C LEU A 111 -9.03 8.52 -1.90
N GLU A 112 -7.92 8.55 -2.62
CA GLU A 112 -7.91 8.39 -4.07
C GLU A 112 -7.46 6.97 -4.41
N LEU A 113 -8.33 6.20 -5.06
CA LEU A 113 -8.05 4.83 -5.50
C LEU A 113 -7.64 4.86 -6.97
N VAL A 114 -6.59 4.12 -7.33
CA VAL A 114 -6.33 3.83 -8.74
C VAL A 114 -7.29 2.74 -9.23
N PRO A 115 -7.56 2.65 -10.55
CA PRO A 115 -8.26 1.51 -11.12
C PRO A 115 -7.59 0.19 -10.68
N PRO A 116 -8.36 -0.88 -10.42
CA PRO A 116 -7.79 -2.17 -10.04
C PRO A 116 -6.84 -2.67 -11.12
N ILE A 117 -5.73 -3.27 -10.70
CA ILE A 117 -4.76 -3.93 -11.57
C ILE A 117 -5.00 -5.44 -11.45
N PRO A 118 -5.63 -6.09 -12.44
CA PRO A 118 -5.86 -7.52 -12.41
C PRO A 118 -4.56 -8.32 -12.56
N PHE A 119 -4.48 -9.47 -11.92
CA PHE A 119 -3.35 -10.41 -12.11
C PHE A 119 -3.24 -10.95 -13.55
N THR A 120 -4.34 -10.89 -14.30
CA THR A 120 -4.38 -11.32 -15.70
C THR A 120 -3.84 -10.28 -16.68
N PHE A 121 -3.49 -9.07 -16.21
CA PHE A 121 -2.89 -8.06 -17.07
C PHE A 121 -1.43 -8.39 -17.37
N GLY A 122 -1.09 -8.32 -18.66
CA GLY A 122 0.26 -8.41 -19.19
C GLY A 122 0.35 -7.49 -20.40
N GLY A 123 1.32 -6.59 -20.39
CA GLY A 123 1.58 -5.70 -21.51
C GLY A 123 2.61 -6.28 -22.48
N THR A 124 2.64 -5.73 -23.70
CA THR A 124 3.77 -5.91 -24.63
C THR A 124 4.64 -4.65 -24.65
N ALA A 125 5.75 -4.66 -25.38
CA ALA A 125 6.58 -3.47 -25.55
C ALA A 125 5.82 -2.34 -26.27
N GLU A 126 4.93 -2.69 -27.20
CA GLU A 126 4.13 -1.77 -28.00
C GLU A 126 2.87 -1.29 -27.25
N GLN A 127 2.36 -2.10 -26.32
CA GLN A 127 1.21 -1.80 -25.49
C GLN A 127 1.52 -2.14 -24.02
N PRO A 128 2.34 -1.30 -23.36
CA PRO A 128 2.69 -1.55 -21.96
C PRO A 128 1.46 -1.43 -21.07
N GLN A 129 1.35 -2.34 -20.12
CA GLN A 129 0.30 -2.33 -19.10
C GLN A 129 0.95 -2.48 -17.73
N MET A 130 0.36 -1.82 -16.73
CA MET A 130 0.78 -2.00 -15.35
C MET A 130 0.41 -3.42 -14.90
N THR A 131 1.38 -4.16 -14.38
CA THR A 131 1.17 -5.48 -13.76
C THR A 131 1.24 -5.34 -12.25
N VAL A 132 0.67 -6.32 -11.52
CA VAL A 132 0.67 -6.31 -10.05
C VAL A 132 2.09 -6.20 -9.48
N LEU A 133 3.04 -7.00 -10.02
CA LEU A 133 4.41 -7.00 -9.53
C LEU A 133 5.14 -5.68 -9.81
N LEU A 134 4.93 -5.10 -11.00
CA LEU A 134 5.52 -3.81 -11.33
C LEU A 134 4.95 -2.68 -10.46
N ALA A 135 3.65 -2.72 -10.18
CA ALA A 135 3.00 -1.74 -9.31
C ALA A 135 3.50 -1.84 -7.86
N LEU A 136 3.67 -3.04 -7.31
CA LEU A 136 4.27 -3.24 -5.98
C LEU A 136 5.71 -2.73 -5.95
N TRP A 137 6.52 -3.07 -6.96
CA TRP A 137 7.88 -2.55 -7.06
C TRP A 137 7.91 -1.02 -7.11
N TYR A 138 7.04 -0.41 -7.93
CA TYR A 138 6.95 1.05 -8.04
C TYR A 138 6.44 1.70 -6.76
N LEU A 139 5.51 1.07 -6.05
CA LEU A 139 5.09 1.50 -4.72
C LEU A 139 6.27 1.45 -3.73
N GLY A 140 7.14 0.46 -3.82
CA GLY A 140 8.40 0.42 -3.07
C GLY A 140 9.34 1.58 -3.40
N MET A 141 9.40 2.00 -4.67
CA MET A 141 10.15 3.20 -5.06
C MET A 141 9.57 4.49 -4.46
N LEU A 142 8.24 4.59 -4.34
CA LEU A 142 7.58 5.69 -3.64
C LEU A 142 7.86 5.62 -2.13
N ALA A 143 7.70 4.45 -1.52
CA ALA A 143 8.01 4.17 -0.12
C ALA A 143 9.46 4.51 0.26
N ALA A 144 10.39 4.36 -0.67
CA ALA A 144 11.79 4.72 -0.46
C ALA A 144 11.99 6.24 -0.34
N GLN A 145 11.10 7.07 -0.90
CA GLN A 145 11.26 8.52 -0.88
C GLN A 145 11.05 9.07 0.52
N ASP A 146 12.03 9.83 0.99
CA ASP A 146 11.89 10.58 2.23
C ASP A 146 10.99 11.78 1.94
N GLY A 147 9.81 11.82 2.55
CA GLY A 147 8.80 12.77 2.14
C GLY A 147 9.12 14.21 2.49
N HIS A 148 8.65 15.10 1.61
CA HIS A 148 8.47 16.52 1.89
C HIS A 148 7.02 16.74 2.36
N GLY A 149 6.81 17.58 3.38
CA GLY A 149 5.48 17.92 3.89
C GLY A 149 4.95 17.06 5.04
N GLY A 150 5.82 16.31 5.73
CA GLY A 150 5.47 15.61 6.96
C GLY A 150 4.80 14.25 6.78
N TRP A 151 5.05 13.55 5.67
CA TRP A 151 4.55 12.20 5.37
C TRP A 151 5.72 11.29 4.99
N HIS A 152 5.62 9.99 5.24
CA HIS A 152 6.40 9.02 4.47
C HIS A 152 5.73 8.87 3.10
N MET A 153 6.48 9.17 2.03
CA MET A 153 6.01 9.05 0.64
C MET A 153 5.78 7.58 0.30
#